data_AF-A0A941TZ29-F1
#
_entry.id   AF-A0A941TZ29-F1
#
_cell.length_a   1.000
_cell.length_b   1.000
_cell.length_c   1.000
_cell.angle_alpha   90.00
_cell.angle_beta   90.00
_cell.angle_gamma   90.00
#
_symmetry.space_group_name_H-M   'P 1'
#
loop_
_entity.id
_entity.type
_entity.pdbx_description
1 polymer ?
#
loop_
_entity_poly.entity_id
_entity_poly.type
_entity_poly.pdbx_seq_one_letter_code
_entity_poly.pdbx_strand_id
1 'polypeptide(L)'
;MCRLPHKRAQVISSFAALALIQPDREDHIAAASLRNACRAAGAQLGTIEALIAQLCIRHSLTLLTTDRDFVRAAKHSKLKLWSPPSATAK
;
A
#
# COMPACT_ATOMS: atom_id res chain seq x y z
N MET A 1 -22.23 22.65 18.63
CA MET A 1 -22.73 21.28 18.35
C MET A 1 -21.76 20.55 17.43
N CYS A 2 -21.09 19.51 17.93
CA CYS A 2 -19.92 18.88 17.32
C CYS A 2 -20.33 17.86 16.23
N ARG A 3 -20.04 18.17 14.96
CA ARG A 3 -20.50 17.42 13.76
C ARG A 3 -19.51 16.31 13.32
N LEU A 4 -18.73 15.76 14.25
CA LEU A 4 -17.66 14.77 14.01
C LEU A 4 -18.09 13.27 13.98
N PRO A 5 -19.08 12.78 14.77
CA PRO A 5 -19.31 11.33 14.87
C PRO A 5 -19.91 10.70 13.60
N HIS A 6 -20.71 11.45 12.83
CA HIS A 6 -21.38 10.93 11.64
C HIS A 6 -20.42 10.62 10.47
N LYS A 7 -19.40 11.45 10.25
CA LYS A 7 -18.45 11.23 9.14
C LYS A 7 -17.60 9.98 9.36
N ARG A 8 -17.20 9.69 10.60
CA ARG A 8 -16.48 8.47 10.95
C ARG A 8 -17.31 7.22 10.62
N ALA A 9 -18.57 7.21 11.04
CA ALA A 9 -19.47 6.08 10.77
C ALA A 9 -19.67 5.86 9.27
N GLN A 10 -19.82 6.94 8.50
CA GLN A 10 -19.96 6.86 7.04
C GLN A 10 -18.70 6.28 6.38
N VAL A 11 -17.51 6.73 6.77
CA VAL A 11 -16.24 6.19 6.24
C VAL A 11 -16.11 4.69 6.53
N ILE A 12 -16.39 4.28 7.76
CA ILE A 12 -16.36 2.85 8.16
C ILE A 12 -17.36 2.04 7.33
N SER A 13 -18.59 2.55 7.16
CA SER A 13 -19.62 1.88 6.36
C SER A 13 -19.22 1.75 4.90
N SER A 14 -18.55 2.75 4.31
CA SER A 14 -18.07 2.67 2.92
C SER A 14 -17.00 1.59 2.74
N PHE A 15 -16.12 1.40 3.73
CA PHE A 15 -15.08 0.37 3.68
C PHE A 15 -15.58 -1.04 3.93
N ALA A 16 -16.79 -1.22 4.49
CA ALA A 16 -17.37 -2.55 4.72
C ALA A 16 -17.59 -3.37 3.43
N ALA A 17 -17.64 -2.71 2.27
CA ALA A 17 -17.73 -3.37 0.97
C ALA A 17 -16.39 -3.91 0.45
N LEU A 18 -15.26 -3.54 1.06
CA LEU A 18 -13.92 -3.99 0.65
C LEU A 18 -13.49 -5.22 1.44
N ALA A 19 -12.78 -6.13 0.78
CA ALA A 19 -12.12 -7.23 1.46
C ALA A 19 -11.01 -6.72 2.40
N LEU A 20 -11.00 -7.21 3.64
CA LEU A 20 -9.97 -6.90 4.62
C LEU A 20 -8.90 -7.98 4.62
N ILE A 21 -7.67 -7.60 4.30
CA ILE A 21 -6.49 -8.48 4.39
C ILE A 21 -5.81 -8.18 5.72
N GLN A 22 -5.81 -9.17 6.62
CA GLN A 22 -5.14 -9.07 7.91
C GLN A 22 -3.69 -9.55 7.77
N PRO A 23 -2.69 -8.74 8.15
CA PRO A 23 -1.31 -9.20 8.18
C PRO A 23 -1.11 -10.22 9.29
N ASP A 24 -0.28 -11.21 9.02
CA ASP A 24 0.26 -12.10 10.04
C ASP A 24 1.69 -11.70 10.44
N ARG A 25 2.28 -12.47 11.36
CA ARG A 25 3.64 -12.23 11.85
C ARG A 25 4.68 -12.24 10.73
N GLU A 26 4.54 -13.15 9.77
CA GLU A 26 5.50 -13.28 8.68
C GLU A 26 5.41 -12.07 7.75
N ASP A 27 4.22 -11.50 7.56
CA ASP A 27 4.07 -10.24 6.83
C ASP A 27 4.83 -9.11 7.51
N HIS A 28 4.78 -9.02 8.84
CA HIS A 28 5.53 -8.00 9.58
C HIS A 28 7.05 -8.18 9.46
N ILE A 29 7.55 -9.41 9.56
CA ILE A 29 8.99 -9.73 9.42
C ILE A 29 9.46 -9.44 8.00
N ALA A 30 8.69 -9.87 7.00
CA ALA A 30 9.02 -9.65 5.60
C ALA A 30 8.92 -8.16 5.22
N ALA A 31 7.98 -7.42 5.78
CA ALA A 31 7.89 -5.96 5.60
C ALA A 31 9.12 -5.24 6.17
N ALA A 32 9.60 -5.64 7.35
CA ALA A 32 10.83 -5.09 7.92
C ALA A 32 12.05 -5.36 7.01
N SER A 33 12.14 -6.58 6.47
CA SER A 33 13.18 -6.95 5.50
C SER A 33 13.09 -6.14 4.21
N LEU A 34 11.87 -5.99 3.64
CA LEU A 34 11.61 -5.18 2.45
C LEU A 34 12.02 -3.72 2.67
N ARG A 35 11.64 -3.13 3.80
CA ARG A 35 12.02 -1.77 4.17
C ARG A 35 13.54 -1.59 4.22
N ASN A 36 14.25 -2.55 4.81
CA ASN A 36 15.71 -2.51 4.90
C ASN A 36 16.37 -2.59 3.51
N ALA A 37 15.85 -3.46 2.63
CA ALA A 37 16.33 -3.59 1.26
C ALA A 37 16.10 -2.30 0.45
N CYS A 38 14.89 -1.71 0.53
CA CYS A 38 14.60 -0.43 -0.12
C CYS A 38 15.52 0.69 0.41
N ARG A 39 15.74 0.76 1.74
CA ARG A 39 16.60 1.77 2.36
C ARG A 39 18.04 1.66 1.89
N ALA A 40 18.58 0.44 1.77
CA ALA A 40 19.91 0.21 1.22
C ALA A 40 20.04 0.68 -0.23
N ALA A 41 18.94 0.67 -0.99
CA ALA A 41 18.87 1.17 -2.36
C ALA A 41 18.51 2.67 -2.47
N GLY A 42 18.46 3.41 -1.35
CA GLY A 42 18.14 4.84 -1.34
C GLY A 42 16.64 5.18 -1.41
N ALA A 43 15.76 4.19 -1.29
CA ALA A 43 14.31 4.38 -1.19
C ALA A 43 13.84 4.21 0.26
N GLN A 44 13.32 5.28 0.87
CA GLN A 44 12.80 5.23 2.23
C GLN A 44 11.33 4.81 2.19
N LEU A 45 10.99 3.75 2.93
CA LEU A 45 9.61 3.36 3.24
C LEU A 45 9.39 3.50 4.75
N GLY A 46 8.27 4.11 5.15
CA GLY A 46 7.78 3.98 6.51
C GLY A 46 7.30 2.56 6.81
N THR A 47 7.01 2.30 8.09
CA THR A 47 6.65 0.95 8.56
C THR A 47 5.34 0.46 7.97
N ILE A 48 4.34 1.34 7.84
CA ILE A 48 3.03 0.98 7.29
C ILE A 48 3.10 0.82 5.77
N GLU A 49 3.85 1.67 5.07
CA GLU A 49 4.05 1.51 3.61
C GLU A 49 4.75 0.19 3.29
N ALA A 50 5.77 -0.19 4.08
CA ALA A 50 6.44 -1.47 3.92
C ALA A 50 5.50 -2.65 4.14
N LEU A 51 4.59 -2.57 5.12
CA LEU A 51 3.59 -3.61 5.37
C LEU A 51 2.57 -3.70 4.23
N ILE A 52 2.05 -2.56 3.76
CA ILE A 52 1.13 -2.51 2.61
C ILE A 52 1.80 -3.10 1.36
N ALA A 53 3.04 -2.70 1.08
CA ALA A 53 3.80 -3.20 -0.06
C ALA A 53 4.03 -4.72 0.05
N GLN A 54 4.38 -5.22 1.24
CA GLN A 54 4.60 -6.63 1.46
C GLN A 54 3.32 -7.46 1.29
N LEU A 55 2.17 -6.99 1.80
CA LEU A 55 0.89 -7.65 1.58
C LEU A 55 0.54 -7.70 0.08
N CYS A 56 0.78 -6.61 -0.65
CA CYS A 56 0.57 -6.61 -2.10
C CYS A 56 1.47 -7.62 -2.81
N ILE A 57 2.74 -7.75 -2.42
CA ILE A 57 3.68 -8.72 -3.00
C ILE A 57 3.24 -10.16 -2.68
N ARG A 58 2.92 -10.47 -1.42
CA ARG A 58 2.49 -11.81 -0.97
C ARG A 58 1.24 -12.27 -1.71
N HIS A 59 0.25 -11.38 -1.85
CA HIS A 59 -1.03 -11.70 -2.48
C HIS A 59 -1.06 -11.41 -3.99
N SER A 60 0.08 -11.05 -4.60
CA SER A 60 0.17 -10.71 -6.04
C SER A 60 -0.80 -9.61 -6.48
N LEU A 61 -1.08 -8.65 -5.60
CA LEU A 61 -1.99 -7.52 -5.84
C LEU A 61 -1.27 -6.36 -6.52
N THR A 62 -2.05 -5.55 -7.23
CA THR A 62 -1.59 -4.28 -7.81
C THR A 62 -2.03 -3.13 -6.90
N LEU A 63 -1.08 -2.31 -6.45
CA LEU A 63 -1.34 -1.20 -5.55
C LEU A 63 -1.75 0.06 -6.32
N LEU A 64 -2.95 0.57 -6.05
CA LEU A 64 -3.36 1.93 -6.41
C LEU A 64 -2.93 2.88 -5.31
N THR A 65 -2.11 3.88 -5.62
CA THR A 65 -1.60 4.85 -4.65
C THR A 65 -1.32 6.20 -5.30
N THR A 66 -1.46 7.26 -4.52
CA THR A 66 -1.02 8.62 -4.89
C THR A 66 0.34 8.98 -4.28
N ASP A 67 0.90 8.09 -3.47
CA ASP A 67 2.16 8.32 -2.77
C ASP A 67 3.36 7.86 -3.61
N ARG A 68 4.32 8.77 -3.79
CA ARG A 68 5.52 8.57 -4.61
C ARG A 68 6.54 7.63 -3.94
N ASP A 69 6.40 7.36 -2.66
CA ASP A 69 7.32 6.47 -1.92
C ASP A 69 7.21 5.04 -2.45
N PHE A 70 6.01 4.60 -2.79
CA PHE A 70 5.79 3.32 -3.46
C PHE A 70 6.38 3.28 -4.88
N VAL A 71 6.39 4.40 -5.61
CA VAL A 71 7.03 4.48 -6.94
C VAL A 71 8.53 4.25 -6.84
N ARG A 72 9.17 4.81 -5.80
CA ARG A 72 10.59 4.58 -5.53
C ARG A 72 10.84 3.14 -5.09
N ALA A 73 10.00 2.61 -4.20
CA ALA A 73 10.13 1.24 -3.71
C ALA A 73 9.87 0.17 -4.78
N ALA A 74 8.94 0.39 -5.71
CA ALA A 74 8.62 -0.54 -6.79
C ALA A 74 9.81 -0.76 -7.74
N LYS A 75 10.73 0.20 -7.86
CA LYS A 75 11.98 0.03 -8.63
C LYS A 75 12.95 -0.98 -8.00
N HIS A 76 12.81 -1.24 -6.70
CA HIS A 76 13.72 -2.07 -5.92
C HIS A 76 13.02 -3.29 -5.30
N SER A 77 11.79 -3.60 -5.73
CA SER A 77 10.98 -4.68 -5.17
C SER A 77 10.07 -5.30 -6.23
N LYS A 78 9.32 -6.34 -5.87
CA LYS A 78 8.32 -6.98 -6.73
C LYS A 78 6.96 -6.25 -6.73
N LEU A 79 6.87 -5.09 -6.09
CA LEU A 79 5.63 -4.34 -5.95
C LEU A 79 5.11 -3.86 -7.31
N LYS A 80 3.87 -4.21 -7.65
CA LYS A 80 3.19 -3.74 -8.85
C LYS A 80 2.34 -2.52 -8.52
N LEU A 81 2.50 -1.45 -9.27
CA LEU A 81 1.70 -0.23 -9.13
C LEU A 81 0.69 -0.13 -10.27
N TRP A 82 -0.52 0.30 -9.94
CA TRP A 82 -1.51 0.63 -10.95
C TRP A 82 -1.09 1.89 -11.68
N SER A 83 -1.23 1.88 -13.00
CA SER A 83 -1.11 3.08 -13.84
C SER A 83 -2.40 3.20 -14.64
N PRO A 84 -2.94 4.42 -14.82
CA PRO A 84 -4.07 4.62 -15.70
C PRO A 84 -3.70 4.16 -17.12
N PRO A 85 -4.65 3.60 -17.88
CA PRO A 85 -4.44 3.35 -19.29
C PRO A 85 -3.93 4.65 -19.92
N SER A 86 -2.77 4.61 -20.57
CA SER A 86 -2.25 5.76 -21.31
C SER A 86 -3.32 6.18 -22.31
N ALA A 87 -3.75 7.45 -22.22
CA ALA A 87 -4.64 8.05 -23.22
C ALA A 87 -3.87 8.22 -24.54
N THR A 88 -3.65 7.11 -25.24
CA THR A 88 -3.01 7.09 -26.56
C THR A 88 -3.59 5.92 -27.34
N ALA A 89 -4.84 6.09 -27.75
CA ALA A 89 -5.46 5.38 -28.85
C ALA A 89 -6.62 6.25 -29.34
N LYS A 90 -6.30 7.21 -30.19
CA LYS A 90 -7.22 7.72 -31.21
C LYS A 90 -6.41 8.09 -32.43
#